data_AF-A0A8J4QSA8-F1
#
_entry.id   AF-A0A8J4QSA8-F1
#
_cell.length_a   1.000
_cell.length_b   1.000
_cell.length_c   1.000
_cell.angle_alpha   90.00
_cell.angle_beta   90.00
_cell.angle_gamma   90.00
#
_symmetry.space_group_name_H-M   'P 1'
#
loop_
_entity.id
_entity.type
_entity.pdbx_description
1 polymer ?
#
loop_
_entity_poly.entity_id
_entity_poly.type
_entity_poly.pdbx_seq_one_letter_code
_entity_poly.pdbx_strand_id
1 'polypeptide(L)'
;MAGKRRRKLKSLAETISGNKRTATKEKREKLELQTWSDLPPELLEVIVSRLTLEDNVRASVVCKRWHSVAISVRVVNQSPWLMYFPKCGNLYEFYDPSLRKTHSIELPELNGTRVCYTKDGWLLLYRPRSHRMFFFNPFSHEVIKLPRFELTYQIVAFSCAPTSSNCMLFTVKHVSPTIVAISTCHPGATEWVTVNYQNRLPFVSSIWNKLVFCNGLFYCLSLTGWLGVFDPLEHTWSVLSVPPPKCPDNFFAKNWWKGKFMAEHKGEILVIYTCSSENPIIFKLDRTKMIWEEMKALDGVTLFASFLSSHSRTDLSGLMRNSVYFPKKSSFTKFSRKCMI
;
A
#
# COMPACT_ATOMS: atom_id res chain seq x y z
N MET A 1 69.16 66.05 31.65
CA MET A 1 67.90 65.87 32.41
C MET A 1 67.18 64.63 31.88
N ALA A 2 67.07 63.59 32.70
CA ALA A 2 66.41 62.34 32.37
C ALA A 2 64.88 62.46 32.55
N GLY A 3 64.11 62.14 31.51
CA GLY A 3 62.64 62.08 31.56
C GLY A 3 62.12 60.64 31.48
N LYS A 4 61.49 60.16 32.57
CA LYS A 4 60.99 58.80 32.77
C LYS A 4 60.03 58.30 31.67
N ARG A 5 60.34 57.15 31.07
CA ARG A 5 59.40 56.33 30.27
C ARG A 5 58.53 55.48 31.20
N ARG A 6 57.23 55.78 31.33
CA ARG A 6 56.25 54.89 31.99
C ARG A 6 55.63 53.94 30.95
N ARG A 7 56.01 52.65 31.02
CA ARG A 7 55.30 51.53 30.37
C ARG A 7 53.91 51.37 31.00
N LYS A 8 52.83 51.50 30.24
CA LYS A 8 51.50 51.00 30.63
C LYS A 8 51.44 49.50 30.31
N LEU A 9 51.46 48.65 31.34
CA LEU A 9 51.01 47.27 31.23
C LEU A 9 49.49 47.28 31.00
N LYS A 10 49.03 46.73 29.88
CA LYS A 10 47.63 46.33 29.72
C LYS A 10 47.40 45.06 30.53
N SER A 11 46.36 45.06 31.35
CA SER A 11 45.94 43.95 32.20
C SER A 11 45.55 42.74 31.34
N LEU A 12 46.15 41.58 31.62
CA LEU A 12 45.82 40.28 30.99
C LEU A 12 44.35 39.86 31.20
N ALA A 13 43.61 40.48 32.13
CA ALA A 13 42.25 40.08 32.47
C ALA A 13 41.21 40.46 31.38
N GLU A 14 41.43 41.53 30.63
CA GLU A 14 40.46 41.98 29.60
C GLU A 14 40.51 41.11 28.33
N THR A 15 41.66 40.55 27.98
CA THR A 15 41.81 39.66 26.82
C THR A 15 41.16 38.29 27.04
N ILE A 16 41.11 37.81 28.29
CA ILE A 16 40.52 36.51 28.65
C ILE A 16 38.97 36.57 28.68
N SER A 17 38.40 37.71 29.10
CA SER A 17 36.95 37.95 29.13
C SER A 17 36.34 38.01 27.72
N GLY A 18 37.02 38.70 26.79
CA GLY A 18 36.60 38.80 25.38
C GLY A 18 36.63 37.44 24.66
N ASN A 19 37.67 36.64 24.88
CA ASN A 19 37.81 35.31 24.28
C ASN A 19 36.82 34.28 24.86
N LYS A 20 36.47 34.35 26.15
CA LYS A 20 35.45 33.46 26.72
C LYS A 20 34.06 33.76 26.15
N ARG A 21 33.67 35.03 26.02
CA ARG A 21 32.34 35.41 25.49
C ARG A 21 32.19 35.08 24.00
N THR A 22 33.23 35.30 23.19
CA THR A 22 33.24 34.89 21.77
C THR A 22 33.26 33.37 21.62
N ALA A 23 34.11 32.64 22.37
CA ALA A 23 34.12 31.17 22.32
C ALA A 23 32.81 30.52 22.82
N THR A 24 32.09 31.16 23.76
CA THR A 24 30.80 30.66 24.26
C THR A 24 29.66 31.00 23.30
N LYS A 25 29.72 32.15 22.62
CA LYS A 25 28.76 32.53 21.58
C LYS A 25 28.96 31.72 20.30
N GLU A 26 30.21 31.49 19.88
CA GLU A 26 30.57 30.57 18.78
C GLU A 26 30.25 29.11 19.13
N LYS A 27 30.43 28.67 20.39
CA LYS A 27 29.96 27.34 20.83
C LYS A 27 28.45 27.23 20.83
N ARG A 28 27.73 28.28 21.25
CA ARG A 28 26.26 28.30 21.29
C ARG A 28 25.66 28.36 19.88
N GLU A 29 26.26 29.13 18.97
CA GLU A 29 25.93 29.14 17.54
C GLU A 29 26.33 27.82 16.85
N LYS A 30 27.45 27.18 17.24
CA LYS A 30 27.81 25.81 16.79
C LYS A 30 26.88 24.71 17.35
N LEU A 31 26.32 24.91 18.54
CA LEU A 31 25.36 23.97 19.16
C LEU A 31 23.94 24.17 18.58
N GLU A 32 23.55 25.38 18.19
CA GLU A 32 22.31 25.64 17.45
C GLU A 32 22.40 25.24 15.97
N LEU A 33 23.62 25.15 15.42
CA LEU A 33 23.94 24.52 14.14
C LEU A 33 24.25 23.02 14.24
N GLN A 34 24.08 22.36 15.41
CA GLN A 34 23.99 20.90 15.43
C GLN A 34 22.75 20.51 14.65
N THR A 35 23.05 20.06 13.45
CA THR A 35 22.29 20.40 12.28
C THR A 35 21.09 19.48 12.20
N TRP A 36 19.95 19.97 11.75
CA TRP A 36 18.88 19.11 11.26
C TRP A 36 19.37 18.07 10.22
N SER A 37 20.54 18.31 9.60
CA SER A 37 21.30 17.37 8.76
C SER A 37 21.83 16.11 9.47
N ASP A 38 21.95 16.13 10.80
CA ASP A 38 22.48 15.02 11.63
C ASP A 38 21.38 14.04 12.06
N LEU A 39 20.10 14.36 11.81
CA LEU A 39 19.00 13.45 12.09
C LEU A 39 19.12 12.18 11.23
N PRO A 40 18.98 10.96 11.82
CA PRO A 40 18.95 9.71 11.06
C PRO A 40 17.87 9.74 9.97
N PRO A 41 18.11 9.15 8.77
CA PRO A 41 17.17 9.23 7.66
C PRO A 41 15.80 8.64 8.02
N GLU A 42 15.77 7.64 8.90
CA GLU A 42 14.54 6.95 9.31
C GLU A 42 13.64 7.87 10.14
N LEU A 43 14.20 8.67 11.04
CA LEU A 43 13.43 9.66 11.81
C LEU A 43 12.97 10.82 10.92
N LEU A 44 13.84 11.22 9.99
CA LEU A 44 13.56 12.22 8.98
C LEU A 44 12.39 11.79 8.09
N GLU A 45 12.36 10.52 7.68
CA GLU A 45 11.28 9.91 6.90
C GLU A 45 9.96 9.91 7.68
N VAL A 46 9.98 9.57 8.98
CA VAL A 46 8.80 9.65 9.86
C VAL A 46 8.28 11.08 10.01
N ILE A 47 9.16 12.08 10.11
CA ILE A 47 8.74 13.49 10.17
C ILE A 47 8.12 13.90 8.84
N VAL A 48 8.86 13.70 7.75
CA VAL A 48 8.52 14.13 6.39
C VAL A 48 7.26 13.43 5.86
N SER A 49 7.00 12.18 6.26
CA SER A 49 5.78 11.41 5.91
C SER A 49 4.52 11.91 6.60
N ARG A 50 4.66 12.68 7.68
CA ARG A 50 3.53 13.32 8.39
C ARG A 50 3.24 14.74 7.90
N LEU A 51 4.12 15.30 7.06
CA LEU A 51 3.94 16.65 6.51
C LEU A 51 2.91 16.66 5.38
N THR A 52 2.23 17.79 5.23
CA THR A 52 1.47 18.06 4.00
C THR A 52 2.42 18.14 2.81
N LEU A 53 1.92 17.99 1.57
CA LEU A 53 2.77 18.14 0.38
C LEU A 53 3.48 19.51 0.36
N GLU A 54 2.79 20.56 0.77
CA GLU A 54 3.36 21.91 0.85
C GLU A 54 4.51 21.99 1.87
N ASP A 55 4.29 21.50 3.09
CA ASP A 55 5.33 21.50 4.13
C ASP A 55 6.48 20.57 3.78
N ASN A 56 6.20 19.47 3.08
CA ASN A 56 7.22 18.58 2.55
C ASN A 56 8.07 19.30 1.48
N VAL A 57 7.47 20.09 0.59
CA VAL A 57 8.19 20.97 -0.37
C VAL A 57 9.14 21.91 0.37
N ARG A 58 8.65 22.58 1.41
CA ARG A 58 9.47 23.45 2.25
C ARG A 58 10.58 22.68 2.99
N ALA A 59 10.28 21.49 3.50
CA ALA A 59 11.24 20.62 4.17
C ALA A 59 12.36 20.17 3.20
N SER A 60 12.03 19.95 1.92
CA SER A 60 13.01 19.51 0.91
C SER A 60 14.04 20.54 0.52
N VAL A 61 13.88 21.81 0.89
CA VAL A 61 14.87 22.85 0.60
C VAL A 61 15.84 23.10 1.76
N VAL A 62 15.68 22.41 2.90
CA VAL A 62 16.53 22.58 4.09
C VAL A 62 17.98 22.16 3.82
N CYS A 63 18.20 20.92 3.37
CA CYS A 63 19.53 20.44 2.95
C CYS A 63 19.40 19.22 2.03
N LYS A 64 20.51 18.76 1.43
CA LYS A 64 20.50 17.60 0.49
C LYS A 64 19.88 16.33 1.09
N ARG A 65 20.09 16.08 2.38
CA ARG A 65 19.55 14.91 3.07
C ARG A 65 18.03 15.01 3.22
N TRP A 66 17.54 16.16 3.71
CA TRP A 66 16.11 16.46 3.80
C TRP A 66 15.46 16.45 2.42
N HIS A 67 16.14 16.98 1.40
CA HIS A 67 15.68 16.91 0.02
C HIS A 67 15.50 15.48 -0.45
N SER A 68 16.53 14.63 -0.28
CA SER A 68 16.49 13.22 -0.67
C SER A 68 15.35 12.47 0.02
N VAL A 69 15.21 12.63 1.34
CA VAL A 69 14.13 11.99 2.11
C VAL A 69 12.77 12.55 1.72
N ALA A 70 12.63 13.86 1.55
CA ALA A 70 11.39 14.50 1.11
C ALA A 70 10.95 14.05 -0.27
N ILE A 71 11.86 13.94 -1.23
CA ILE A 71 11.55 13.40 -2.56
C ILE A 71 11.17 11.92 -2.46
N SER A 72 11.92 11.12 -1.71
CA SER A 72 11.60 9.70 -1.50
C SER A 72 10.21 9.51 -0.89
N VAL A 73 9.88 10.25 0.17
CA VAL A 73 8.55 10.24 0.79
C VAL A 73 7.48 10.76 -0.16
N ARG A 74 7.76 11.78 -0.98
CA ARG A 74 6.79 12.25 -2.00
C ARG A 74 6.48 11.19 -3.03
N VAL A 75 7.49 10.43 -3.48
CA VAL A 75 7.29 9.31 -4.40
C VAL A 75 6.40 8.24 -3.75
N VAL A 76 6.57 7.99 -2.45
CA VAL A 76 5.72 7.08 -1.66
C VAL A 76 4.29 7.63 -1.48
N ASN A 77 4.15 8.96 -1.36
CA ASN A 77 2.88 9.67 -1.15
C ASN A 77 2.25 10.22 -2.45
N GLN A 78 2.58 9.66 -3.62
CA GLN A 78 1.86 10.04 -4.84
C GLN A 78 0.44 9.45 -4.79
N SER A 79 -0.55 10.28 -5.15
CA SER A 79 -1.93 9.83 -5.28
C SER A 79 -2.00 8.69 -6.30
N PRO A 80 -2.58 7.53 -5.96
CA PRO A 80 -2.66 6.42 -6.88
C PRO A 80 -3.46 6.83 -8.13
N TRP A 81 -3.01 6.39 -9.29
CA TRP A 81 -3.68 6.71 -10.55
C TRP A 81 -4.83 5.73 -10.75
N LEU A 82 -5.97 6.23 -11.25
CA LEU A 82 -7.08 5.37 -11.62
C LEU A 82 -6.93 4.95 -13.07
N MET A 83 -6.63 3.68 -13.31
CA MET A 83 -6.63 3.08 -14.63
C MET A 83 -8.03 2.63 -15.02
N TYR A 84 -8.47 2.97 -16.23
CA TYR A 84 -9.76 2.64 -16.82
C TYR A 84 -9.55 1.64 -17.96
N PHE A 85 -10.32 0.55 -17.92
CA PHE A 85 -10.29 -0.47 -18.96
C PHE A 85 -11.18 -0.05 -20.13
N PRO A 86 -10.66 -0.03 -21.37
CA PRO A 86 -11.46 0.27 -22.55
C PRO A 86 -12.51 -0.83 -22.77
N LYS A 87 -13.61 -0.47 -23.43
CA LYS A 87 -14.60 -1.45 -23.92
C LYS A 87 -14.03 -2.28 -25.07
N CYS A 88 -13.30 -1.61 -25.97
CA CYS A 88 -12.68 -2.16 -27.17
C CYS A 88 -11.35 -1.43 -27.42
N GLY A 89 -10.38 -2.09 -28.05
CA GLY A 89 -9.07 -1.52 -28.37
C GLY A 89 -8.06 -1.57 -27.23
N ASN A 90 -6.92 -0.92 -27.45
CA ASN A 90 -5.77 -0.96 -26.53
C ASN A 90 -5.48 0.39 -25.88
N LEU A 91 -6.36 1.39 -26.01
CA LEU A 91 -6.18 2.70 -25.42
C LEU A 91 -6.77 2.72 -24.00
N TYR A 92 -5.90 2.82 -23.00
CA TYR A 92 -6.27 2.85 -21.58
C TYR A 92 -6.20 4.27 -21.05
N GLU A 93 -7.18 4.67 -20.25
CA GLU A 93 -7.19 5.98 -19.63
C GLU A 93 -6.68 5.90 -18.19
N PHE A 94 -5.85 6.85 -17.81
CA PHE A 94 -5.27 6.99 -16.49
C PHE A 94 -5.66 8.35 -15.94
N TYR A 95 -6.47 8.36 -14.90
CA TYR A 95 -6.86 9.60 -14.22
C TYR A 95 -5.91 9.85 -13.05
N ASP A 96 -5.24 10.99 -13.10
CA ASP A 96 -4.46 11.55 -12.01
C ASP A 96 -5.36 12.44 -11.15
N PRO A 97 -5.69 12.03 -9.91
CA PRO A 97 -6.51 12.83 -9.01
C PRO A 97 -5.85 14.15 -8.58
N SER A 98 -4.52 14.19 -8.58
CA SER A 98 -3.75 15.37 -8.14
C SER A 98 -3.81 16.49 -9.18
N LEU A 99 -3.66 16.14 -10.45
CA LEU A 99 -3.77 17.07 -11.59
C LEU A 99 -5.20 17.22 -12.11
N ARG A 100 -6.13 16.38 -11.64
CA ARG A 100 -7.49 16.23 -12.18
C ARG A 100 -7.49 16.04 -13.70
N LYS A 101 -6.48 15.34 -14.22
CA LYS A 101 -6.25 15.16 -15.65
C LYS A 101 -6.32 13.68 -15.99
N THR A 102 -6.87 13.39 -17.16
CA THR A 102 -6.87 12.05 -17.74
C THR A 102 -5.81 11.98 -18.84
N HIS A 103 -4.99 10.95 -18.79
CA HIS A 103 -3.97 10.62 -19.78
C HIS A 103 -4.36 9.32 -20.47
N SER A 104 -4.15 9.23 -21.78
CA SER A 104 -4.45 8.02 -22.54
C SER A 104 -3.14 7.38 -23.00
N ILE A 105 -2.98 6.08 -22.73
CA ILE A 105 -1.79 5.29 -23.07
C ILE A 105 -2.24 4.06 -23.86
N GLU A 106 -1.59 3.79 -24.99
CA GLU A 106 -1.79 2.54 -25.71
C GLU A 106 -0.98 1.41 -25.06
N LEU A 107 -1.66 0.34 -24.64
CA LEU A 107 -1.05 -0.81 -23.98
C LEU A 107 -1.41 -2.11 -24.71
N PRO A 108 -0.82 -2.37 -25.89
CA PRO A 108 -1.07 -3.59 -26.66
C PRO A 108 -0.69 -4.87 -25.92
N GLU A 109 0.20 -4.81 -24.93
CA GLU A 109 0.65 -5.93 -24.09
C GLU A 109 -0.49 -6.56 -23.29
N LEU A 110 -1.52 -5.76 -22.96
CA LEU A 110 -2.71 -6.21 -22.26
C LEU A 110 -3.70 -6.95 -23.17
N ASN A 111 -3.51 -6.93 -24.49
CA ASN A 111 -4.43 -7.58 -25.42
C ASN A 111 -4.53 -9.10 -25.15
N GLY A 112 -5.77 -9.58 -25.02
CA GLY A 112 -6.06 -10.98 -24.70
C GLY A 112 -5.62 -11.42 -23.29
N THR A 113 -5.33 -10.48 -22.40
CA THR A 113 -4.98 -10.75 -21.00
C THR A 113 -6.09 -10.34 -20.03
N ARG A 114 -6.04 -10.90 -18.83
CA ARG A 114 -6.86 -10.52 -17.68
C ARG A 114 -5.94 -9.92 -16.62
N VAL A 115 -6.29 -8.74 -16.11
CA VAL A 115 -5.67 -8.21 -14.89
C VAL A 115 -6.17 -9.01 -13.69
N CYS A 116 -5.24 -9.55 -12.92
CA CYS A 116 -5.49 -10.39 -11.76
C CYS A 116 -5.34 -9.63 -10.45
N TYR A 117 -4.33 -8.76 -10.36
CA TYR A 117 -4.01 -7.99 -9.16
C TYR A 117 -3.23 -6.73 -9.55
N THR A 118 -3.33 -5.68 -8.73
CA THR A 118 -2.54 -4.45 -8.91
C THR A 118 -1.97 -4.00 -7.58
N LYS A 119 -0.69 -3.64 -7.53
CA LYS A 119 -0.02 -3.14 -6.34
C LYS A 119 1.31 -2.48 -6.73
N ASP A 120 1.70 -1.42 -6.03
CA ASP A 120 2.99 -0.74 -6.16
C ASP A 120 3.33 -0.31 -7.61
N GLY A 121 2.35 0.15 -8.40
CA GLY A 121 2.58 0.51 -9.80
C GLY A 121 2.56 -0.65 -10.80
N TRP A 122 2.43 -1.90 -10.35
CA TRP A 122 2.52 -3.10 -11.19
C TRP A 122 1.17 -3.79 -11.38
N LEU A 123 0.97 -4.29 -12.59
CA LEU A 123 -0.13 -5.16 -12.98
C LEU A 123 0.33 -6.61 -12.99
N LEU A 124 -0.40 -7.51 -12.34
CA LEU A 124 -0.28 -8.95 -12.57
C LEU A 124 -1.26 -9.37 -13.66
N LEU A 125 -0.74 -9.87 -14.78
CA LEU A 125 -1.52 -10.25 -15.96
C LEU A 125 -1.54 -11.76 -16.14
N TYR A 126 -2.70 -12.28 -16.56
CA TYR A 126 -2.88 -13.69 -16.95
C TYR A 126 -3.38 -13.78 -18.39
N ARG A 127 -2.78 -14.66 -19.20
CA ARG A 127 -3.22 -14.95 -20.57
C ARG A 127 -3.86 -16.34 -20.63
N PRO A 128 -5.21 -16.44 -20.68
CA PRO A 128 -5.92 -17.71 -20.62
C PRO A 128 -5.53 -18.71 -21.71
N ARG A 129 -5.32 -18.26 -22.96
CA ARG A 129 -4.99 -19.17 -24.07
C ARG A 129 -3.67 -19.94 -23.90
N SER A 130 -2.73 -19.40 -23.12
CA SER A 130 -1.38 -19.95 -23.00
C SER A 130 -1.00 -20.32 -21.56
N HIS A 131 -1.92 -20.12 -20.61
CA HIS A 131 -1.70 -20.25 -19.17
C HIS A 131 -0.43 -19.52 -18.69
N ARG A 132 -0.16 -18.34 -19.27
CA ARG A 132 1.03 -17.54 -18.94
C ARG A 132 0.66 -16.42 -18.00
N MET A 133 1.49 -16.22 -16.97
CA MET A 133 1.41 -15.09 -16.07
C MET A 133 2.65 -14.21 -16.21
N PHE A 134 2.48 -12.91 -16.02
CA PHE A 134 3.58 -11.96 -16.04
C PHE A 134 3.20 -10.66 -15.34
N PHE A 135 4.18 -9.98 -14.78
CA PHE A 135 4.03 -8.61 -14.33
C PHE A 135 4.25 -7.65 -15.47
N PHE A 136 3.55 -6.53 -15.43
CA PHE A 136 3.70 -5.43 -16.36
C PHE A 136 3.56 -4.10 -15.64
N ASN A 137 4.49 -3.18 -15.90
CA ASN A 137 4.38 -1.80 -15.45
C ASN A 137 3.92 -0.93 -16.63
N PRO A 138 2.75 -0.28 -16.59
CA PRO A 138 2.22 0.49 -17.71
C PRO A 138 2.94 1.82 -17.96
N PHE A 139 3.82 2.25 -17.06
CA PHE A 139 4.58 3.50 -17.22
C PHE A 139 5.99 3.24 -17.74
N SER A 140 6.66 2.20 -17.25
CA SER A 140 8.00 1.80 -17.73
C SER A 140 7.98 0.80 -18.89
N HIS A 141 6.82 0.19 -19.17
CA HIS A 141 6.64 -0.93 -20.10
C HIS A 141 7.49 -2.17 -19.76
N GLU A 142 8.03 -2.25 -18.54
CA GLU A 142 8.79 -3.42 -18.09
C GLU A 142 7.88 -4.64 -17.93
N VAL A 143 8.38 -5.80 -18.36
CA VAL A 143 7.69 -7.09 -18.29
C VAL A 143 8.55 -8.09 -17.54
N ILE A 144 7.99 -8.69 -16.48
CA ILE A 144 8.64 -9.77 -15.73
C ILE A 144 7.81 -11.04 -15.92
N LYS A 145 8.35 -12.02 -16.63
CA LYS A 145 7.67 -13.28 -16.94
C LYS A 145 7.64 -14.20 -15.72
N LEU A 146 6.55 -14.93 -15.57
CA LEU A 146 6.41 -15.99 -14.58
C LEU A 146 6.23 -17.36 -15.28
N PRO A 147 6.49 -18.45 -14.55
CA PRO A 147 6.15 -19.79 -15.01
C PRO A 147 4.68 -19.92 -15.40
N ARG A 148 4.39 -20.90 -16.27
CA ARG A 148 3.01 -21.21 -16.63
C ARG A 148 2.24 -21.68 -15.41
N PHE A 149 0.99 -21.24 -15.32
CA PHE A 149 0.10 -21.60 -14.23
C PHE A 149 -1.35 -21.54 -14.66
N GLU A 150 -2.10 -22.58 -14.33
CA GLU A 150 -3.51 -22.66 -14.67
C GLU A 150 -4.35 -22.06 -13.54
N LEU A 151 -4.97 -20.90 -13.82
CA LEU A 151 -5.88 -20.24 -12.89
C LEU A 151 -7.31 -20.75 -13.08
N THR A 152 -7.76 -21.61 -12.17
CA THR A 152 -9.12 -22.19 -12.17
C THR A 152 -9.97 -21.64 -11.02
N TYR A 153 -10.72 -20.58 -11.29
CA TYR A 153 -11.68 -19.98 -10.34
C TYR A 153 -11.10 -19.50 -9.00
N GLN A 154 -9.81 -19.17 -8.97
CA GLN A 154 -9.11 -18.56 -7.83
C GLN A 154 -8.66 -17.11 -8.14
N ILE A 155 -8.35 -16.37 -7.08
CA ILE A 155 -7.69 -15.05 -7.18
C ILE A 155 -6.23 -15.15 -6.75
N VAL A 156 -5.41 -14.22 -7.22
CA VAL A 156 -3.98 -14.16 -6.93
C VAL A 156 -3.65 -12.79 -6.37
N ALA A 157 -2.73 -12.72 -5.42
CA ALA A 157 -2.13 -11.48 -4.95
C ALA A 157 -0.62 -11.61 -4.90
N PHE A 158 0.08 -10.48 -4.80
CA PHE A 158 1.51 -10.45 -4.58
C PHE A 158 1.88 -9.49 -3.44
N SER A 159 3.00 -9.77 -2.77
CA SER A 159 3.37 -9.11 -1.51
C SER A 159 3.86 -7.67 -1.67
N CYS A 160 4.67 -7.40 -2.69
CA CYS A 160 5.29 -6.11 -2.99
C CYS A 160 5.73 -6.04 -4.47
N ALA A 161 6.25 -4.90 -4.93
CA ALA A 161 6.75 -4.75 -6.29
C ALA A 161 7.64 -5.94 -6.76
N PRO A 162 7.42 -6.48 -7.97
CA PRO A 162 8.12 -7.66 -8.48
C PRO A 162 9.61 -7.46 -8.77
N THR A 163 10.10 -6.22 -8.70
CA THR A 163 11.53 -5.90 -8.74
C THR A 163 12.22 -6.10 -7.38
N SER A 164 11.45 -6.24 -6.29
CA SER A 164 11.97 -6.58 -4.97
C SER A 164 12.28 -8.07 -4.88
N SER A 165 13.41 -8.43 -4.27
CA SER A 165 13.83 -9.81 -4.05
C SER A 165 12.85 -10.63 -3.20
N ASN A 166 12.05 -9.95 -2.39
CA ASN A 166 11.10 -10.58 -1.44
C ASN A 166 9.67 -10.65 -2.01
N CYS A 167 9.49 -10.36 -3.29
CA CYS A 167 8.17 -10.46 -3.92
C CYS A 167 7.73 -11.92 -4.00
N MET A 168 6.57 -12.20 -3.41
CA MET A 168 5.93 -13.50 -3.45
C MET A 168 4.52 -13.35 -4.00
N LEU A 169 4.11 -14.30 -4.84
CA LEU A 169 2.74 -14.48 -5.29
C LEU A 169 2.07 -15.55 -4.45
N PHE A 170 0.79 -15.36 -4.17
CA PHE A 170 -0.03 -16.26 -3.38
C PHE A 170 -1.40 -16.44 -4.04
N THR A 171 -1.86 -17.69 -4.08
CA THR A 171 -3.23 -18.03 -4.45
C THR A 171 -3.74 -19.24 -3.67
N VAL A 172 -5.06 -19.32 -3.50
CA VAL A 172 -5.73 -20.39 -2.76
C VAL A 172 -6.96 -20.87 -3.50
N LYS A 173 -7.10 -22.19 -3.67
CA LYS A 173 -8.24 -22.83 -4.32
C LYS A 173 -8.76 -24.01 -3.52
N HIS A 174 -10.02 -24.37 -3.72
CA HIS A 174 -10.56 -25.60 -3.15
C HIS A 174 -10.06 -26.83 -3.88
N VAL A 175 -9.76 -27.87 -3.09
CA VAL A 175 -9.64 -29.24 -3.57
C VAL A 175 -10.84 -30.05 -3.07
N SER A 176 -11.25 -29.86 -1.81
CA SER A 176 -12.44 -30.46 -1.20
C SER A 176 -13.07 -29.49 -0.18
N PRO A 177 -14.21 -29.83 0.45
CA PRO A 177 -14.81 -28.98 1.47
C PRO A 177 -13.87 -28.64 2.65
N THR A 178 -12.89 -29.49 2.93
CA THR A 178 -11.95 -29.33 4.04
C THR A 178 -10.50 -29.17 3.61
N ILE A 179 -10.20 -29.23 2.31
CA ILE A 179 -8.83 -29.09 1.78
C ILE A 179 -8.76 -27.92 0.83
N VAL A 180 -7.75 -27.07 1.02
CA VAL A 180 -7.35 -26.04 0.08
C VAL A 180 -5.97 -26.33 -0.49
N ALA A 181 -5.78 -26.05 -1.77
CA ALA A 181 -4.47 -25.99 -2.38
C ALA A 181 -4.00 -24.54 -2.37
N ILE A 182 -2.83 -24.31 -1.81
CA ILE A 182 -2.14 -23.02 -1.85
C ILE A 182 -1.02 -23.14 -2.87
N SER A 183 -0.97 -22.19 -3.81
CA SER A 183 0.12 -22.10 -4.76
C SER A 183 0.89 -20.80 -4.56
N THR A 184 2.21 -20.90 -4.49
CA THR A 184 3.12 -19.75 -4.37
C THR A 184 4.12 -19.71 -5.51
N CYS A 185 4.60 -18.51 -5.80
CA CYS A 185 5.62 -18.26 -6.82
C CYS A 185 6.37 -16.98 -6.48
N HIS A 186 7.48 -16.71 -7.16
CA HIS A 186 8.22 -15.46 -7.06
C HIS A 186 8.81 -15.11 -8.43
N PRO A 187 9.14 -13.82 -8.68
CA PRO A 187 9.92 -13.42 -9.85
C PRO A 187 11.21 -14.25 -9.98
N GLY A 188 11.48 -14.76 -11.19
CA GLY A 188 12.65 -15.60 -11.47
C GLY A 188 12.48 -17.10 -11.15
N ALA A 189 11.36 -17.52 -10.55
CA ALA A 189 11.06 -18.94 -10.37
C ALA A 189 10.89 -19.66 -11.72
N THR A 190 11.14 -20.97 -11.74
CA THR A 190 10.93 -21.85 -12.91
C THR A 190 9.56 -22.55 -12.89
N GLU A 191 8.97 -22.71 -11.70
CA GLU A 191 7.66 -23.34 -11.50
C GLU A 191 6.89 -22.73 -10.33
N TRP A 192 5.63 -23.14 -10.18
CA TRP A 192 4.80 -22.80 -9.02
C TRP A 192 4.86 -23.94 -8.01
N VAL A 193 5.04 -23.60 -6.74
CA VAL A 193 4.96 -24.58 -5.65
C VAL A 193 3.51 -24.68 -5.21
N THR A 194 2.95 -25.88 -5.13
CA THR A 194 1.57 -26.10 -4.68
C THR A 194 1.52 -27.12 -3.55
N VAL A 195 0.89 -26.74 -2.44
CA VAL A 195 0.76 -27.57 -1.24
C VAL A 195 -0.70 -27.60 -0.78
N ASN A 196 -1.17 -28.78 -0.38
CA ASN A 196 -2.52 -28.96 0.15
C ASN A 196 -2.52 -28.79 1.67
N TYR A 197 -3.47 -28.01 2.18
CA TYR A 197 -3.66 -27.77 3.60
C TYR A 197 -5.07 -28.18 4.03
N GLN A 198 -5.14 -28.82 5.20
CA GLN A 198 -6.40 -29.19 5.84
C GLN A 198 -6.95 -28.01 6.64
N ASN A 199 -8.18 -27.62 6.34
CA ASN A 199 -8.93 -26.65 7.10
C ASN A 199 -9.63 -27.30 8.29
N ARG A 200 -9.47 -26.72 9.48
CA ARG A 200 -10.25 -27.05 10.67
C ARG A 200 -11.58 -26.30 10.72
N LEU A 201 -11.61 -25.08 10.17
CA LEU A 201 -12.80 -24.22 10.12
C LEU A 201 -13.30 -24.08 8.67
N PRO A 202 -14.58 -23.72 8.46
CA PRO A 202 -15.10 -23.49 7.13
C PRO A 202 -14.33 -22.38 6.41
N PHE A 203 -13.90 -22.66 5.19
CA PHE A 203 -13.33 -21.66 4.30
C PHE A 203 -13.86 -21.97 2.91
N VAL A 204 -14.52 -21.01 2.26
CA VAL A 204 -15.09 -21.20 0.92
C VAL A 204 -14.36 -20.29 -0.07
N SER A 205 -13.37 -20.84 -0.76
CA SER A 205 -12.61 -20.16 -1.82
C SER A 205 -13.46 -19.97 -3.08
N SER A 206 -13.37 -18.78 -3.67
CA SER A 206 -14.01 -18.43 -4.93
C SER A 206 -13.26 -17.29 -5.63
N ILE A 207 -13.66 -16.98 -6.87
CA ILE A 207 -13.22 -15.77 -7.59
C ILE A 207 -13.60 -14.45 -6.89
N TRP A 208 -14.44 -14.50 -5.85
CA TRP A 208 -14.91 -13.33 -5.10
C TRP A 208 -14.17 -13.13 -3.77
N ASN A 209 -13.23 -14.01 -3.41
CA ASN A 209 -12.38 -13.79 -2.26
C ASN A 209 -11.70 -12.42 -2.33
N LYS A 210 -11.14 -11.95 -1.21
CA LYS A 210 -10.27 -10.77 -1.19
C LYS A 210 -8.95 -11.14 -0.57
N LEU A 211 -7.86 -10.72 -1.19
CA LEU A 211 -6.50 -10.97 -0.74
C LEU A 211 -5.79 -9.66 -0.43
N VAL A 212 -5.14 -9.63 0.73
CA VAL A 212 -4.31 -8.51 1.16
C VAL A 212 -3.05 -9.06 1.80
N PHE A 213 -1.90 -8.50 1.43
CA PHE A 213 -0.64 -8.75 2.12
C PHE A 213 -0.43 -7.67 3.19
N CYS A 214 -0.17 -8.09 4.43
CA CYS A 214 -0.04 -7.21 5.57
C CYS A 214 0.94 -7.80 6.58
N ASN A 215 1.94 -7.02 7.01
CA ASN A 215 2.93 -7.39 8.02
C ASN A 215 3.54 -8.79 7.80
N GLY A 216 3.92 -9.11 6.56
CA GLY A 216 4.54 -10.40 6.22
C GLY A 216 3.57 -11.52 5.90
N LEU A 217 2.26 -11.36 6.11
CA LEU A 217 1.27 -12.42 5.97
C LEU A 217 0.28 -12.13 4.83
N PHE A 218 -0.20 -13.19 4.17
CA PHE A 218 -1.33 -13.09 3.25
C PHE A 218 -2.64 -13.39 3.98
N TYR A 219 -3.52 -12.41 4.00
CA TYR A 219 -4.87 -12.53 4.50
C TYR A 219 -5.83 -12.79 3.35
N CYS A 220 -6.72 -13.76 3.51
CA CYS A 220 -7.73 -14.14 2.53
C CYS A 220 -9.12 -14.13 3.15
N LEU A 221 -9.94 -13.17 2.77
CA LEU A 221 -11.35 -13.16 3.09
C LEU A 221 -12.08 -14.07 2.11
N SER A 222 -12.60 -15.18 2.61
CA SER A 222 -13.35 -16.16 1.83
C SER A 222 -14.71 -15.62 1.39
N LEU A 223 -15.38 -16.34 0.48
CA LEU A 223 -16.73 -16.00 0.03
C LEU A 223 -17.67 -15.80 1.22
N THR A 224 -17.66 -16.73 2.18
CA THR A 224 -18.51 -16.74 3.37
C THR A 224 -18.07 -15.75 4.46
N GLY A 225 -16.95 -15.04 4.28
CA GLY A 225 -16.45 -14.02 5.20
C GLY A 225 -15.53 -14.55 6.30
N TRP A 226 -15.16 -15.84 6.27
CA TRP A 226 -14.08 -16.38 7.11
C TRP A 226 -12.71 -15.89 6.63
N LEU A 227 -11.81 -15.66 7.56
CA LEU A 227 -10.48 -15.10 7.31
C LEU A 227 -9.41 -16.20 7.39
N GLY A 228 -8.85 -16.57 6.24
CA GLY A 228 -7.67 -17.41 6.14
C GLY A 228 -6.38 -16.60 6.18
N VAL A 229 -5.32 -17.17 6.74
CA VAL A 229 -4.00 -16.55 6.86
C VAL A 229 -2.95 -17.54 6.40
N PHE A 230 -2.13 -17.10 5.44
CA PHE A 230 -0.95 -17.82 5.00
C PHE A 230 0.31 -17.08 5.46
N ASP A 231 1.20 -17.81 6.12
CA ASP A 231 2.53 -17.36 6.48
C ASP A 231 3.54 -17.84 5.42
N PRO A 232 4.14 -16.94 4.63
CA PRO A 232 5.10 -17.31 3.60
C PRO A 232 6.47 -17.70 4.15
N LEU A 233 6.82 -17.31 5.37
CA LEU A 233 8.09 -17.70 6.01
C LEU A 233 7.97 -19.11 6.59
N GLU A 234 6.93 -19.33 7.39
CA GLU A 234 6.69 -20.61 8.06
C GLU A 234 6.00 -21.64 7.16
N HIS A 235 5.53 -21.23 5.97
CA HIS A 235 4.75 -22.07 5.06
C HIS A 235 3.53 -22.70 5.75
N THR A 236 2.82 -21.91 6.56
CA THR A 236 1.64 -22.37 7.29
C THR A 236 0.37 -21.72 6.78
N TRP A 237 -0.73 -22.46 6.85
CA TRP A 237 -2.06 -21.97 6.57
C TRP A 237 -2.99 -22.26 7.74
N SER A 238 -3.75 -21.25 8.14
CA SER A 238 -4.81 -21.40 9.12
C SER A 238 -6.01 -20.53 8.77
N VAL A 239 -7.19 -20.99 9.17
CA VAL A 239 -8.40 -20.18 9.15
C VAL A 239 -8.59 -19.67 10.58
N LEU A 240 -8.65 -18.35 10.75
CA LEU A 240 -8.80 -17.74 12.05
C LEU A 240 -10.20 -17.99 12.60
N SER A 241 -10.29 -18.23 13.91
CA SER A 241 -11.54 -18.35 14.66
C SER A 241 -12.21 -16.98 14.88
N VAL A 242 -12.33 -16.20 13.81
CA VAL A 242 -13.00 -14.90 13.77
C VAL A 242 -14.26 -15.08 12.94
N PRO A 243 -15.45 -15.14 13.55
CA PRO A 243 -16.70 -15.25 12.81
C PRO A 243 -16.82 -14.12 11.79
N PRO A 244 -17.46 -14.34 10.63
CA PRO A 244 -17.68 -13.29 9.64
C PRO A 244 -18.33 -12.04 10.27
N PRO A 245 -17.96 -10.82 9.83
CA PRO A 245 -18.58 -9.60 10.33
C PRO A 245 -20.10 -9.69 10.18
N LYS A 246 -20.83 -9.43 11.26
CA LYS A 246 -22.29 -9.45 11.26
C LYS A 246 -22.79 -8.38 10.28
N CYS A 247 -23.52 -8.82 9.27
CA CYS A 247 -24.15 -7.93 8.31
C CYS A 247 -25.56 -7.63 8.82
N PRO A 248 -26.05 -6.37 8.78
CA PRO A 248 -27.43 -6.06 9.13
C PRO A 248 -28.42 -6.88 8.28
N ASP A 249 -29.54 -7.32 8.86
CA ASP A 249 -30.44 -8.33 8.26
C ASP A 249 -31.06 -7.91 6.91
N ASN A 250 -31.02 -6.62 6.55
CA ASN A 250 -31.51 -6.08 5.26
C ASN A 250 -30.44 -6.01 4.15
N PHE A 251 -29.20 -6.44 4.40
CA PHE A 251 -28.10 -6.35 3.43
C PHE A 251 -28.06 -7.49 2.39
N PHE A 252 -28.93 -8.49 2.52
CA PHE A 252 -28.98 -9.66 1.63
C PHE A 252 -29.70 -9.36 0.31
N ALA A 253 -29.22 -8.37 -0.44
CA ALA A 253 -29.56 -8.25 -1.85
C ALA A 253 -28.95 -9.42 -2.65
N LYS A 254 -29.62 -9.83 -3.73
CA LYS A 254 -29.02 -10.70 -4.76
C LYS A 254 -27.63 -10.12 -5.12
N ASN A 255 -26.55 -10.87 -4.88
CA ASN A 255 -25.13 -10.50 -5.05
C ASN A 255 -24.38 -9.83 -3.87
N TRP A 256 -24.71 -10.11 -2.61
CA TRP A 256 -23.98 -9.58 -1.43
C TRP A 256 -22.44 -9.71 -1.51
N TRP A 257 -21.90 -10.78 -2.11
CA TRP A 257 -20.46 -11.00 -2.27
C TRP A 257 -19.77 -9.95 -3.15
N LYS A 258 -20.53 -9.26 -4.02
CA LYS A 258 -20.01 -8.17 -4.86
C LYS A 258 -19.78 -6.87 -4.07
N GLY A 259 -20.35 -6.77 -2.86
CA GLY A 259 -20.20 -5.60 -1.99
C GLY A 259 -19.13 -5.75 -0.91
N LYS A 260 -18.32 -6.83 -0.92
CA LYS A 260 -17.27 -7.07 0.07
C LYS A 260 -15.89 -6.76 -0.49
N PHE A 261 -15.13 -5.94 0.22
CA PHE A 261 -13.74 -5.60 -0.10
C PHE A 261 -12.88 -5.77 1.16
N MET A 262 -11.57 -5.93 0.96
CA MET A 262 -10.60 -6.01 2.06
C MET A 262 -9.40 -5.14 1.72
N ALA A 263 -8.94 -4.38 2.70
CA ALA A 263 -7.79 -3.49 2.60
C ALA A 263 -6.90 -3.64 3.83
N GLU A 264 -5.66 -3.18 3.70
CA GLU A 264 -4.75 -2.97 4.84
C GLU A 264 -4.54 -1.47 5.06
N HIS A 265 -4.38 -1.09 6.33
CA HIS A 265 -3.96 0.25 6.71
C HIS A 265 -3.09 0.21 7.97
N LYS A 266 -1.81 0.56 7.84
CA LYS A 266 -0.85 0.64 8.96
C LYS A 266 -0.78 -0.66 9.77
N GLY A 267 -0.77 -1.80 9.09
CA GLY A 267 -0.74 -3.13 9.71
C GLY A 267 -2.10 -3.68 10.16
N GLU A 268 -3.17 -2.89 10.01
CA GLU A 268 -4.52 -3.29 10.37
C GLU A 268 -5.26 -3.86 9.16
N ILE A 269 -6.10 -4.87 9.40
CA ILE A 269 -6.95 -5.46 8.37
C ILE A 269 -8.33 -4.85 8.47
N LEU A 270 -8.80 -4.31 7.35
CA LEU A 270 -10.10 -3.68 7.21
C LEU A 270 -10.96 -4.46 6.22
N VAL A 271 -12.23 -4.67 6.56
CA VAL A 271 -13.23 -5.23 5.65
C VAL A 271 -14.33 -4.21 5.42
N ILE A 272 -14.66 -3.98 4.15
CA ILE A 272 -15.61 -2.95 3.71
C ILE A 272 -16.82 -3.65 3.11
N TYR A 273 -18.00 -3.30 3.58
CA TYR A 273 -19.29 -3.79 3.12
C TYR A 273 -20.07 -2.65 2.46
N THR A 274 -20.55 -2.87 1.24
CA THR A 274 -21.39 -1.90 0.53
C THR A 274 -22.80 -2.43 0.30
N CYS A 275 -23.81 -1.63 0.60
CA CYS A 275 -25.20 -1.87 0.20
C CYS A 275 -25.62 -0.84 -0.87
N SER A 276 -26.64 -1.19 -1.67
CA SER A 276 -27.21 -0.27 -2.65
C SER A 276 -27.98 0.91 -2.04
N SER A 277 -28.36 0.82 -0.77
CA SER A 277 -29.25 1.79 -0.10
C SER A 277 -28.63 2.53 1.09
N GLU A 278 -27.40 2.18 1.50
CA GLU A 278 -26.79 2.69 2.74
C GLU A 278 -25.30 3.03 2.54
N ASN A 279 -24.77 3.83 3.46
CA ASN A 279 -23.35 4.12 3.56
C ASN A 279 -22.55 2.82 3.76
N PRO A 280 -21.32 2.74 3.24
CA PRO A 280 -20.48 1.56 3.44
C PRO A 280 -20.16 1.38 4.92
N ILE A 281 -20.25 0.14 5.39
CA ILE A 281 -19.87 -0.27 6.75
C ILE A 281 -18.45 -0.81 6.71
N ILE A 282 -17.62 -0.42 7.69
CA ILE A 282 -16.21 -0.78 7.73
C ILE A 282 -15.94 -1.47 9.06
N PHE A 283 -15.31 -2.63 8.99
CA PHE A 283 -14.89 -3.41 10.15
C PHE A 283 -13.37 -3.46 10.22
N LYS A 284 -12.83 -3.29 11.43
CA LYS A 284 -11.44 -3.52 11.76
C LYS A 284 -11.32 -4.86 12.50
N LEU A 285 -10.28 -5.62 12.18
CA LEU A 285 -9.95 -6.83 12.93
C LEU A 285 -9.28 -6.47 14.26
N ASP A 286 -9.93 -6.77 15.39
CA ASP A 286 -9.24 -6.82 16.69
C ASP A 286 -8.53 -8.18 16.80
N ARG A 287 -7.21 -8.18 16.61
CA ARG A 287 -6.38 -9.38 16.66
C ARG A 287 -6.25 -9.97 18.07
N THR A 288 -6.49 -9.17 19.12
CA THR A 288 -6.39 -9.62 20.51
C THR A 288 -7.64 -10.38 20.91
N LYS A 289 -8.80 -9.83 20.57
CA LYS A 289 -10.10 -10.43 20.86
C LYS A 289 -10.59 -11.41 19.80
N MET A 290 -9.97 -11.41 18.62
CA MET A 290 -10.37 -12.22 17.46
C MET A 290 -11.81 -11.95 17.04
N ILE A 291 -12.18 -10.66 16.97
CA ILE A 291 -13.50 -10.17 16.54
C ILE A 291 -13.37 -9.05 15.51
N TRP A 292 -14.45 -8.81 14.78
CA TRP A 292 -14.59 -7.63 13.92
C TRP A 292 -15.26 -6.50 14.70
N GLU A 293 -14.60 -5.36 14.79
CA GLU A 293 -15.13 -4.14 15.42
C GLU A 293 -15.54 -3.15 14.32
N GLU A 294 -16.78 -2.67 14.37
CA GLU A 294 -17.26 -1.66 13.43
C GLU A 294 -16.59 -0.32 13.70
N MET A 295 -16.07 0.30 12.64
CA MET A 295 -15.46 1.63 12.70
C MET A 295 -16.55 2.70 12.57
N LYS A 296 -16.66 3.57 13.58
CA LYS A 296 -17.57 4.73 13.56
C LYS A 296 -17.07 5.88 12.69
N ALA A 297 -15.75 5.97 12.51
CA ALA A 297 -15.09 7.02 11.74
C ALA A 297 -13.85 6.47 11.04
N LEU A 298 -13.43 7.15 9.96
CA LEU A 298 -12.24 6.82 9.18
C LEU A 298 -10.98 7.56 9.65
N ASP A 299 -11.09 8.50 10.58
CA ASP A 299 -9.96 9.21 11.22
C ASP A 299 -8.88 9.76 10.26
N GLY A 300 -9.34 10.34 9.16
CA GLY A 300 -8.51 10.92 8.09
C GLY A 300 -8.10 9.94 7.00
N VAL A 301 -8.47 8.66 7.12
CA VAL A 301 -8.19 7.63 6.12
C VAL A 301 -9.17 7.71 4.96
N THR A 302 -8.65 7.57 3.75
CA THR A 302 -9.42 7.36 2.53
C THR A 302 -9.19 5.93 2.06
N LEU A 303 -10.28 5.20 1.82
CA LEU A 303 -10.21 3.83 1.31
C LEU A 303 -10.66 3.82 -0.14
N PHE A 304 -9.87 3.17 -0.98
CA PHE A 304 -10.24 2.90 -2.35
C PHE A 304 -10.43 1.40 -2.50
N ALA A 305 -11.69 0.99 -2.64
CA ALA A 305 -12.08 -0.40 -2.64
C ALA A 305 -12.28 -0.88 -4.09
N SER A 306 -11.49 -1.84 -4.53
CA SER A 306 -11.63 -2.47 -5.86
C SER A 306 -11.54 -3.99 -5.77
N PHE A 307 -12.08 -4.65 -6.79
CA PHE A 307 -12.06 -6.10 -6.91
C PHE A 307 -10.65 -6.66 -7.12
N LEU A 308 -9.77 -5.89 -7.76
CA LEU A 308 -8.41 -6.32 -8.08
C LEU A 308 -7.47 -6.12 -6.88
N SER A 309 -7.60 -5.00 -6.18
CA SER A 309 -6.89 -4.68 -4.94
C SER A 309 -7.54 -3.47 -4.29
N SER A 310 -7.48 -3.36 -2.97
CA SER A 310 -7.95 -2.17 -2.25
C SER A 310 -6.78 -1.51 -1.54
N HIS A 311 -6.80 -0.18 -1.48
CA HIS A 311 -5.72 0.62 -0.93
C HIS A 311 -6.26 1.65 0.06
N SER A 312 -5.44 1.97 1.07
CA SER A 312 -5.72 3.02 2.04
C SER A 312 -4.71 4.17 1.91
N ARG A 313 -5.16 5.40 2.17
CA ARG A 313 -4.35 6.63 2.08
C ARG A 313 -4.73 7.63 3.16
N THR A 314 -3.79 8.48 3.57
CA THR A 314 -3.98 9.53 4.59
C THR A 314 -3.45 10.90 4.15
N ASP A 315 -2.74 10.93 3.04
CA ASP A 315 -2.00 12.02 2.44
C ASP A 315 -2.85 12.88 1.46
N LEU A 316 -4.07 12.46 1.17
CA LEU A 316 -4.98 13.19 0.28
C LEU A 316 -5.50 14.48 0.96
N SER A 317 -5.63 15.56 0.19
CA SER A 317 -6.10 16.87 0.66
C SER A 317 -7.63 17.05 0.49
N GLY A 318 -8.24 17.87 1.35
CA GLY A 318 -9.62 18.35 1.20
C GLY A 318 -10.72 17.28 1.21
N LEU A 319 -11.64 17.38 0.24
CA LEU A 319 -12.90 16.60 0.09
C LEU A 319 -12.73 15.07 -0.03
N MET A 320 -11.51 14.57 -0.24
CA MET A 320 -11.27 13.13 -0.41
C MET A 320 -10.98 12.38 0.89
N ARG A 321 -10.69 13.08 1.99
CA ARG A 321 -10.48 12.46 3.30
C ARG A 321 -11.77 11.85 3.82
N ASN A 322 -11.66 10.85 4.71
CA ASN A 322 -12.80 10.22 5.37
C ASN A 322 -13.85 9.65 4.39
N SER A 323 -13.39 9.17 3.24
CA SER A 323 -14.27 8.71 2.16
C SER A 323 -13.88 7.32 1.70
N VAL A 324 -14.87 6.56 1.23
CA VAL A 324 -14.65 5.29 0.55
C VAL A 324 -15.03 5.42 -0.91
N TYR A 325 -14.06 5.17 -1.79
CA TYR A 325 -14.24 5.22 -3.23
C TYR A 325 -14.38 3.82 -3.81
N PHE A 326 -15.38 3.66 -4.67
CA PHE A 326 -15.62 2.42 -5.41
C PHE A 326 -15.52 2.68 -6.92
N PRO A 327 -15.05 1.70 -7.71
CA PRO A 327 -15.18 1.78 -9.16
C PRO A 327 -16.67 1.82 -9.53
N LYS A 328 -17.09 2.90 -10.20
CA LYS A 328 -18.48 3.14 -10.59
C LYS A 328 -19.06 1.90 -11.32
N LYS A 329 -20.20 1.38 -10.83
CA LYS A 329 -20.92 0.25 -11.43
C LYS A 329 -21.19 0.54 -12.91
N SER A 330 -20.58 -0.24 -13.80
CA SER A 330 -21.08 -0.39 -15.18
C SER A 330 -21.68 -1.78 -15.29
N SER A 331 -22.93 -1.81 -15.71
CA SER A 331 -23.81 -2.97 -15.90
C SER A 331 -23.11 -4.19 -16.53
N PHE A 332 -23.45 -5.35 -15.94
CA PHE A 332 -23.37 -6.72 -16.46
C PHE A 332 -22.00 -7.31 -16.86
N THR A 333 -21.67 -8.41 -16.16
CA THR A 333 -20.84 -9.56 -16.57
C THR A 333 -19.34 -9.42 -16.86
N LYS A 334 -18.69 -8.26 -16.69
CA LYS A 334 -17.21 -8.18 -16.66
C LYS A 334 -16.74 -7.46 -15.40
N PHE A 335 -15.64 -7.95 -14.82
CA PHE A 335 -14.95 -7.40 -13.65
C PHE A 335 -14.79 -5.86 -13.74
N SER A 336 -14.64 -5.20 -12.58
CA SER A 336 -14.47 -3.75 -12.46
C SER A 336 -13.68 -3.14 -13.63
N ARG A 337 -14.28 -2.18 -14.35
CA ARG A 337 -13.61 -1.44 -15.43
C ARG A 337 -12.64 -0.37 -14.93
N LYS A 338 -12.28 -0.40 -13.63
CA LYS A 338 -11.24 0.46 -13.08
C LYS A 338 -10.40 -0.26 -12.04
N CYS A 339 -9.12 0.05 -11.99
CA CYS A 339 -8.22 -0.30 -10.89
C CYS A 339 -7.38 0.90 -10.51
N MET A 340 -6.83 0.86 -9.29
CA MET A 340 -5.74 1.75 -8.93
C MET A 340 -4.42 1.12 -9.31
N ILE A 341 -3.47 1.97 -9.68
CA ILE A 341 -2.07 1.63 -9.91
C ILE A 341 -1.20 2.43 -8.97
#